data_AF-A0AAW5ACD3-F1
#
_entry.id   AF-A0AAW5ACD3-F1
#
_cell.length_a   1.000
_cell.length_b   1.000
_cell.length_c   1.000
_cell.angle_alpha   90.00
_cell.angle_beta   90.00
_cell.angle_gamma   90.00
#
_symmetry.space_group_name_H-M   'P 1'
#
loop_
_entity.id
_entity.type
_entity.pdbx_description
1 polymer ?
#
loop_
_entity_poly.entity_id
_entity_poly.type
_entity_poly.pdbx_seq_one_letter_code
_entity_poly.pdbx_strand_id
1 'polypeptide(L)' 'MKKTAAPKSFEDAVKRLEALTQAMQSSEMPLEQALAAYQEGNELVKYCQTKLAEVEQKLHVLDAGEMKELNLDPSE' A
#
# COMPACT_ATOMS: atom_id res chain seq x y z
N MET A 1 3.78 -13.07 23.14
CA MET A 1 3.23 -12.80 21.80
C MET A 1 3.26 -11.30 21.55
N LYS A 2 4.16 -10.80 20.69
CA LYS A 2 4.19 -9.38 20.31
C LYS A 2 3.38 -9.22 19.03
N LYS A 3 2.17 -8.67 19.15
CA LYS A 3 1.34 -8.28 18.01
C LYS A 3 2.05 -7.10 17.36
N THR A 4 2.63 -7.28 16.17
CA THR A 4 3.21 -6.19 15.38
C THR A 4 2.09 -5.20 15.09
N ALA A 5 2.27 -3.95 15.52
CA ALA A 5 1.28 -2.89 15.32
C ALA A 5 1.15 -2.60 13.81
N ALA A 6 -0.09 -2.37 13.34
CA ALA A 6 -0.34 -2.00 11.96
C ALA A 6 0.51 -0.79 11.54
N PRO A 7 1.00 -0.75 10.28
CA PRO A 7 1.82 0.35 9.80
C PRO A 7 1.08 1.69 9.92
N LYS A 8 1.79 2.73 10.35
CA LYS A 8 1.22 4.07 10.59
C LYS A 8 1.03 4.87 9.30
N SER A 9 1.79 4.55 8.24
CA SER A 9 1.70 5.19 6.92
C SER A 9 2.06 4.22 5.79
N PHE A 10 1.87 4.65 4.53
CA PHE A 10 2.28 3.90 3.34
C PHE A 10 3.80 3.70 3.31
N GLU A 11 4.57 4.76 3.59
CA GLU A 11 6.03 4.74 3.61
C GLU A 11 6.56 3.81 4.71
N ASP A 12 5.90 3.77 5.87
CA ASP A 12 6.24 2.85 6.94
C ASP A 12 5.96 1.39 6.54
N ALA A 13 4.85 1.14 5.83
CA ALA A 13 4.53 -0.19 5.32
C ALA A 13 5.56 -0.66 4.28
N VAL A 14 5.98 0.23 3.37
CA VAL A 14 7.02 -0.06 2.37
C VAL A 14 8.37 -0.35 3.04
N LYS A 15 8.81 0.50 3.98
CA LYS A 15 10.05 0.25 4.74
C LYS A 15 10.02 -1.08 5.48
N ARG A 16 8.86 -1.46 6.01
CA ARG A 16 8.69 -2.74 6.69
C ARG A 16 8.78 -3.92 5.72
N LEU A 17 8.20 -3.81 4.52
CA LEU A 17 8.33 -4.82 3.46
C LEU A 17 9.78 -5.00 3.00
N GLU A 18 10.54 -3.91 2.86
CA GLU A 18 11.97 -3.96 2.54
C GLU A 18 12.76 -4.71 3.62
N ALA A 19 12.51 -4.38 4.89
CA ALA A 19 13.15 -5.05 6.02
C ALA A 19 12.80 -6.55 6.10
N LEU A 20 11.54 -6.91 5.84
CA LEU A 20 11.11 -8.31 5.78
C LEU A 20 11.80 -9.06 4.63
N THR A 21 11.84 -8.46 3.44
CA THR A 21 12.49 -9.05 2.27
C THR A 21 13.98 -9.29 2.53
N GLN A 22 14.67 -8.31 3.12
CA GLN A 22 16.08 -8.43 3.48
C GLN A 22 16.29 -9.53 4.54
N ALA A 23 15.41 -9.65 5.53
CA ALA A 23 15.48 -10.71 6.52
C ALA A 23 15.27 -12.10 5.90
N MET A 24 14.30 -12.23 4.98
CA MET A 24 13.97 -13.50 4.30
C MET A 24 15.06 -13.98 3.33
N GLN A 25 15.93 -13.07 2.86
CA GLN A 25 17.09 -13.43 2.04
C GLN A 25 18.24 -14.05 2.86
N SER A 26 18.19 -13.96 4.19
CA SER A 26 19.15 -14.66 5.05
C SER A 26 18.87 -16.16 5.05
N SER A 27 19.90 -16.96 4.78
CA SER A 27 19.84 -18.43 4.80
C SER A 27 19.62 -19.04 6.19
N GLU A 28 19.62 -18.22 7.24
CA GLU A 28 19.50 -18.66 8.63
C GLU A 28 18.08 -18.51 9.20
N MET A 29 17.11 -18.05 8.41
CA MET A 29 15.74 -17.85 8.89
C MET A 29 15.05 -19.21 9.14
N PRO A 30 14.59 -19.49 10.38
CA PRO A 30 13.81 -20.68 10.68
C PRO A 30 12.47 -20.69 9.93
N LEU A 31 11.97 -21.88 9.60
CA LEU A 31 10.74 -22.05 8.82
C LEU A 31 9.52 -21.34 9.44
N GLU A 32 9.38 -21.41 10.76
CA GLU A 32 8.29 -20.76 11.49
C GLU A 32 8.37 -19.23 11.38
N GLN A 33 9.59 -18.68 11.36
CA GLN A 33 9.80 -17.24 11.17
C GLN A 33 9.55 -16.83 9.72
N ALA A 34 9.92 -17.68 8.75
CA ALA A 34 9.63 -17.44 7.34
C ALA A 34 8.12 -17.40 7.06
N LEU A 35 7.34 -18.29 7.69
CA LEU A 35 5.89 -18.28 7.59
C LEU A 35 5.29 -17.01 8.20
N ALA A 36 5.77 -16.59 9.37
CA ALA A 36 5.31 -15.36 10.02
C ALA A 36 5.66 -14.11 9.18
N ALA A 37 6.87 -14.05 8.63
CA ALA A 37 7.32 -12.97 7.76
C ALA A 37 6.49 -12.89 6.47
N TYR A 38 6.12 -14.03 5.89
CA TYR A 38 5.24 -14.10 4.73
C TYR A 38 3.84 -13.59 5.03
N GLN A 39 3.25 -14.00 6.16
CA GLN A 39 1.93 -13.52 6.60
C GLN A 39 1.94 -12.00 6.82
N GLU A 40 2.94 -11.48 7.52
CA GLU A 40 3.12 -10.05 7.72
C GLU A 40 3.29 -9.30 6.39
N GLY A 41 4.10 -9.84 5.47
CA GLY A 41 4.29 -9.27 4.14
C GLY A 41 2.99 -9.16 3.35
N ASN A 42 2.15 -10.19 3.38
CA ASN A 42 0.84 -10.17 2.71
C ASN A 42 -0.09 -9.08 3.28
N GLU A 43 -0.11 -8.90 4.60
CA GLU A 43 -0.91 -7.84 5.24
C GLU A 43 -0.42 -6.45 4.83
N LEU A 44 0.89 -6.24 4.79
CA LEU A 44 1.50 -4.97 4.38
C LEU A 44 1.22 -4.66 2.91
N VAL A 45 1.36 -5.64 2.02
CA VAL A 45 1.03 -5.47 0.59
C VAL A 45 -0.43 -5.07 0.41
N LYS A 46 -1.35 -5.75 1.11
CA LYS A 46 -2.78 -5.43 1.06
C LYS A 46 -3.06 -4.02 1.57
N TYR A 47 -2.38 -3.59 2.64
CA TYR A 47 -2.48 -2.23 3.14
C TYR A 47 -2.03 -1.20 2.08
N CYS A 48 -0.87 -1.42 1.45
CA CYS A 48 -0.34 -0.54 0.42
C CYS A 48 -1.29 -0.43 -0.78
N GLN A 49 -1.80 -1.56 -1.28
CA GLN A 49 -2.78 -1.59 -2.38
C GLN A 49 -4.05 -0.82 -2.04
N THR A 50 -4.57 -0.98 -0.81
CA THR A 50 -5.76 -0.24 -0.36
C THR A 50 -5.50 1.26 -0.35
N LYS A 51 -4.32 1.69 0.14
CA LYS A 51 -3.96 3.11 0.16
C LYS A 51 -3.80 3.71 -1.23
N LEU A 52 -3.22 2.98 -2.17
CA LEU A 52 -3.12 3.41 -3.57
C LEU A 52 -4.50 3.52 -4.21
N ALA A 53 -5.37 2.54 -4.02
CA ALA A 53 -6.74 2.59 -4.54
C ALA A 53 -7.54 3.78 -3.98
N GLU A 54 -7.39 4.10 -2.68
CA GLU A 54 -8.01 5.30 -2.08
C GLU A 54 -7.51 6.60 -2.74
N VAL A 55 -6.23 6.68 -3.11
CA VAL A 55 -5.65 7.85 -3.78
C VAL A 55 -6.14 7.94 -5.22
N GLU A 56 -6.13 6.84 -5.97
CA GLU A 56 -6.66 6.77 -7.33
C GLU A 56 -8.13 7.18 -7.39
N GLN A 57 -8.95 6.70 -6.44
CA GLN A 57 -10.35 7.09 -6.37
C GLN A 57 -10.51 8.59 -6.11
N LYS A 58 -9.69 9.18 -5.24
CA LYS A 58 -9.72 10.63 -5.01
C LYS A 58 -9.35 11.39 -6.27
N LEU A 59 -8.26 11.01 -6.94
CA LEU A 59 -7.86 11.64 -8.20
C LEU A 59 -8.98 11.57 -9.24
N HIS A 60 -9.63 10.42 -9.39
CA HIS A 60 -10.75 10.27 -10.32
C HIS A 60 -11.93 11.20 -10.01
N VAL A 61 -12.25 11.43 -8.73
CA VAL A 61 -13.29 12.38 -8.33
C VAL A 61 -12.87 13.83 -8.62
N LEU A 62 -11.60 14.18 -8.41
CA LEU A 62 -11.08 15.51 -8.77
C LEU A 62 -11.14 15.72 -10.29
N ASP A 63 -10.64 14.78 -11.08
CA ASP A 63 -10.67 14.84 -12.55
C ASP A 63 -12.10 14.95 -13.08
N ALA A 64 -13.04 14.17 -12.53
CA ALA A 64 -14.45 14.25 -12.90
C ALA A 64 -15.11 15.58 -12.50
N GLY A 65 -14.62 16.22 -11.43
CA GLY A 65 -15.02 17.56 -11.01
C GLY A 65 -14.51 18.63 -11.96
N GLU A 66 -13.23 18.56 -12.36
CA GLU A 66 -12.60 19.47 -13.32
C GLU A 66 -13.17 19.32 -14.73
N MET A 67 -13.48 18.09 -15.16
CA MET A 67 -14.09 17.82 -16.46
C MET A 67 -15.52 18.36 -16.58
N LYS A 68 -16.21 18.59 -15.44
CA LYS A 68 -17.54 19.21 -15.41
C LYS A 68 -17.51 20.72 -15.60
N GLU A 69 -16.39 21.38 -15.25
CA GLU A 69 -16.18 22.81 -15.52
C GLU A 69 -15.68 23.10 -16.95
N LEU A 70 -15.19 22.08 -17.66
CA LEU A 70 -14.71 22.20 -19.05
C LEU A 70 -15.77 21.90 -20.12
N ASN A 71 -17.05 21.81 -19.77
CA ASN A 71 -18.14 21.96 -20.75
C ASN A 71 -18.23 23.44 -21.19
N LEU A 72 -17.21 23.88 -21.92
CA LEU A 72 -17.30 25.04 -22.78
C LEU A 72 -18.29 24.66 -23.87
N ASP A 73 -19.47 25.28 -23.80
CA ASP A 73 -20.50 25.20 -24.82
C ASP A 73 -19.86 25.44 -26.20
N PRO A 74 -19.96 24.49 -27.16
CA PRO A 74 -19.44 24.69 -28.52
C PRO A 74 -20.19 25.75 -29.33
N SER A 75 -21.09 26.53 -28.72
CA SER A 75 -21.82 27.62 -29.37
C SER A 75 -21.66 28.96 -28.65
N GLU A 76 -20.52 29.62 -28.85
CA GLU A 76 -20.41 31.07 -29.15
C GLU A 76 -19.03 31.43 -29.68
#